data_AF-A0A843V9S7-F1
#
_entry.id   AF-A0A843V9S7-F1
#
_cell.length_a   1.000
_cell.length_b   1.000
_cell.length_c   1.000
_cell.angle_alpha   90.00
_cell.angle_beta   90.00
_cell.angle_gamma   90.00
#
_symmetry.space_group_name_H-M   'P 1'
#
loop_
_entity.id
_entity.type
_entity.pdbx_description
1 polymer ?
#
loop_
_entity_poly.entity_id
_entity_poly.type
_entity_poly.pdbx_seq_one_letter_code
_entity_poly.pdbx_strand_id
1 'polypeptide(L)'
;MRRDYREFLCHHWATRPWEERSQATKRNRIAHLEKNVHISGSVSYATHSKKLRHELDCAPTFHELLDRTHKRKQTDDYVNESARTITETYDRTMADRYVEGTPQPNLDPEA
;
A
#
# COMPACT_ATOMS: atom_id res chain seq x y z
N MET A 1 -38.86 2.02 -5.25
CA MET A 1 -37.67 1.33 -5.81
C MET A 1 -36.39 1.40 -4.98
N ARG A 2 -36.24 2.21 -3.91
CA ARG A 2 -34.99 2.22 -3.09
C ARG A 2 -35.04 1.40 -1.80
N ARG A 3 -36.22 1.05 -1.27
CA ARG A 3 -36.34 0.22 -0.04
C ARG A 3 -36.11 -1.26 -0.32
N ASP A 4 -36.68 -1.75 -1.43
CA ASP A 4 -36.68 -3.16 -1.81
C ASP A 4 -35.26 -3.72 -2.08
N TYR A 5 -34.36 -2.87 -2.57
CA TYR A 5 -32.97 -3.26 -2.86
C TYR A 5 -32.15 -3.51 -1.59
N ARG A 6 -32.37 -2.73 -0.54
CA ARG A 6 -31.67 -2.91 0.75
C ARG A 6 -32.10 -4.23 1.39
N GLU A 7 -33.40 -4.51 1.41
CA GLU A 7 -33.93 -5.76 1.95
C GLU A 7 -33.45 -6.98 1.14
N PHE A 8 -33.44 -6.86 -0.19
CA PHE A 8 -32.86 -7.88 -1.07
C PHE A 8 -31.40 -8.18 -0.73
N LEU A 9 -30.57 -7.14 -0.58
CA LEU A 9 -29.16 -7.32 -0.21
C LEU A 9 -29.00 -7.94 1.17
N CYS A 10 -29.78 -7.49 2.16
CA CYS A 10 -29.77 -8.09 3.50
C CYS A 10 -30.13 -9.57 3.44
N HIS A 11 -31.16 -9.95 2.67
CA HIS A 11 -31.51 -11.35 2.48
C HIS A 11 -30.40 -12.14 1.78
N HIS A 12 -29.81 -11.58 0.71
CA HIS A 12 -28.69 -12.20 -0.01
C HIS A 12 -27.48 -12.44 0.90
N TRP A 13 -27.09 -11.45 1.71
CA TRP A 13 -25.97 -11.56 2.65
C TRP A 13 -26.27 -12.47 3.85
N ALA A 14 -27.54 -12.66 4.21
CA ALA A 14 -27.95 -13.62 5.22
C ALA A 14 -27.96 -15.07 4.70
N THR A 15 -27.75 -15.30 3.39
CA THR A 15 -27.69 -16.67 2.87
C THR A 15 -26.42 -17.39 3.30
N ARG A 16 -26.56 -18.67 3.64
CA ARG A 16 -25.45 -19.55 4.04
C ARG A 16 -24.29 -19.58 3.02
N PRO A 17 -24.52 -19.68 1.69
CA PRO A 17 -23.43 -19.65 0.72
C PRO A 17 -22.63 -18.35 0.73
N TRP A 18 -23.30 -17.22 1.00
CA TRP A 18 -22.62 -15.93 1.12
C TRP A 18 -21.78 -15.86 2.40
N GLU A 19 -22.33 -16.30 3.52
CA GLU A 19 -21.62 -16.36 4.80
C GLU A 19 -20.37 -17.25 4.71
N GLU A 20 -20.50 -18.46 4.14
CA GLU A 20 -19.38 -19.39 3.96
C GLU A 20 -18.26 -18.75 3.10
N ARG A 21 -18.63 -18.08 2.00
CA ARG A 21 -17.67 -17.35 1.14
C ARG A 21 -17.03 -16.17 1.87
N SER A 22 -17.80 -15.42 2.66
CA SER A 22 -17.32 -14.29 3.45
C SER A 22 -16.32 -14.75 4.52
N GLN A 23 -16.64 -15.83 5.26
CA GLN A 23 -15.76 -16.41 6.26
C GLN A 23 -14.50 -17.02 5.63
N ALA A 24 -14.62 -17.71 4.49
CA ALA A 24 -13.46 -18.22 3.76
C ALA A 24 -12.53 -17.08 3.32
N THR A 25 -13.09 -15.99 2.77
CA THR A 25 -12.32 -14.80 2.39
C THR A 25 -11.63 -14.17 3.60
N LYS A 26 -12.33 -14.08 4.74
CA LYS A 26 -11.76 -13.58 6.01
C LYS A 26 -10.61 -14.47 6.49
N ARG A 27 -10.78 -15.79 6.49
CA ARG A 27 -9.72 -16.75 6.87
C ARG A 27 -8.53 -16.67 5.93
N ASN A 28 -8.76 -16.54 4.62
CA ASN A 28 -7.69 -16.38 3.63
C ASN A 28 -6.91 -15.08 3.86
N ARG A 29 -7.57 -13.98 4.21
CA ARG A 29 -6.91 -12.72 4.58
C ARG A 29 -6.04 -12.86 5.84
N ILE A 30 -6.54 -13.60 6.85
CA ILE A 30 -5.80 -13.85 8.09
C ILE A 30 -4.61 -14.79 7.84
N ALA A 31 -4.81 -15.87 7.08
CA ALA A 31 -3.77 -16.83 6.74
C ALA A 31 -2.61 -16.22 5.93
N HIS A 32 -2.86 -15.07 5.28
CA HIS A 32 -1.87 -14.32 4.53
C HIS A 32 -1.56 -12.95 5.15
N LEU A 33 -1.67 -12.79 6.48
CA LEU A 33 -1.39 -11.54 7.19
C LEU A 33 -0.01 -10.92 6.86
N GLU A 34 0.98 -11.74 6.51
CA GLU A 34 2.30 -11.28 6.07
C GLU A 34 2.33 -10.74 4.63
N LYS A 35 1.32 -11.04 3.80
CA LYS A 35 1.26 -10.67 2.38
C LYS A 35 0.29 -9.52 2.16
N ASN A 36 0.85 -8.33 1.97
CA ASN A 36 0.25 -7.15 1.32
C ASN A 36 -1.27 -7.01 1.51
N VAL A 37 -1.69 -6.74 2.75
CA VAL A 37 -3.08 -6.41 3.06
C VAL A 37 -3.35 -4.97 2.62
N HIS A 38 -3.55 -4.76 1.31
CA HIS A 38 -4.15 -3.51 0.85
C HIS A 38 -5.60 -3.48 1.32
N ILE A 39 -5.84 -2.78 2.43
CA ILE A 39 -7.20 -2.50 2.90
C ILE A 39 -7.82 -1.49 1.94
N SER A 40 -8.97 -1.84 1.35
CA SER A 40 -9.75 -0.90 0.54
C SER A 40 -10.11 0.34 1.37
N GLY A 41 -9.89 1.54 0.84
CA GLY A 41 -10.11 2.81 1.55
C GLY A 41 -8.83 3.53 1.97
N SER A 42 -7.66 2.93 1.74
CA SER A 42 -6.38 3.62 1.89
C SER A 42 -6.23 4.76 0.87
N VAL A 43 -5.54 5.82 1.30
CA VAL A 43 -5.18 6.96 0.45
C VAL A 43 -4.33 6.45 -0.73
N SER A 44 -4.62 6.93 -1.94
CA SER A 44 -3.89 6.50 -3.13
C SER A 44 -2.44 6.96 -3.11
N TYR A 45 -1.57 6.21 -3.78
CA TYR A 45 -0.15 6.55 -3.95
C TYR A 45 0.03 7.93 -4.60
N ALA A 46 -0.82 8.27 -5.58
CA ALA A 46 -0.83 9.59 -6.20
C ALA A 46 -1.11 10.73 -5.20
N THR A 47 -1.99 10.49 -4.22
CA THR A 47 -2.26 11.47 -3.17
C THR A 47 -1.08 11.62 -2.21
N HIS A 48 -0.41 10.51 -1.86
CA HIS A 48 0.82 10.55 -1.09
C HIS A 48 1.94 11.29 -1.83
N SER A 49 2.11 11.04 -3.12
CA SER A 49 3.10 11.71 -3.98
C SER A 49 2.89 13.22 -3.99
N LYS A 50 1.64 13.69 -4.18
CA LYS A 50 1.31 15.13 -4.15
C LYS A 50 1.65 15.79 -2.81
N LYS A 51 1.37 15.11 -1.70
CA LYS A 51 1.71 15.61 -0.36
C LYS A 51 3.22 15.67 -0.16
N LEU A 52 3.92 14.60 -0.53
CA LEU A 52 5.36 14.51 -0.37
C LEU A 52 6.10 15.52 -1.26
N ARG A 53 5.61 15.76 -2.47
CA ARG A 53 6.11 16.83 -3.35
C ARG A 53 6.02 18.21 -2.72
N HIS A 54 4.94 18.49 -2.01
CA HIS A 54 4.79 19.75 -1.27
C HIS A 54 5.68 19.80 -0.02
N GLU A 55 5.94 18.66 0.63
CA GLU A 55 6.84 18.58 1.79
C GLU A 55 8.32 18.78 1.40
N LEU A 56 8.74 18.26 0.23
CA LEU A 56 10.14 18.29 -0.23
C LEU A 56 10.46 19.45 -1.19
N ASP A 57 9.45 20.19 -1.65
CA ASP A 57 9.54 21.20 -2.72
C ASP A 57 10.16 20.67 -4.04
N CYS A 58 10.16 19.36 -4.22
CA CYS A 58 10.70 18.65 -5.38
C CYS A 58 9.85 17.42 -5.70
N ALA A 59 10.02 16.85 -6.90
CA ALA A 59 9.34 15.61 -7.25
C ALA A 59 9.91 14.45 -6.41
N PRO A 60 9.10 13.78 -5.58
CA PRO A 60 9.60 12.69 -4.75
C PRO A 60 9.97 11.49 -5.62
N THR A 61 11.07 10.85 -5.26
CA THR A 61 11.46 9.57 -5.83
C THR A 61 10.48 8.47 -5.42
N PHE A 62 10.43 7.40 -6.20
CA PHE A 62 9.64 6.22 -5.84
C PHE A 62 10.06 5.62 -4.50
N HIS A 63 11.36 5.71 -4.17
CA HIS A 63 11.91 5.22 -2.92
C HIS A 63 11.42 6.02 -1.71
N GLU A 64 11.50 7.35 -1.77
CA GLU A 64 10.99 8.23 -0.70
C GLU A 64 9.48 8.03 -0.48
N LEU A 65 8.74 7.80 -1.57
CA LEU A 65 7.31 7.53 -1.51
C LEU A 65 7.02 6.16 -0.89
N LEU A 66 7.84 5.15 -1.17
CA LEU A 66 7.74 3.81 -0.57
C LEU A 66 8.02 3.88 0.93
N ASP A 67 9.13 4.52 1.31
CA ASP A 67 9.53 4.72 2.71
C ASP A 67 8.43 5.41 3.52
N ARG A 68 7.90 6.52 2.99
CA ARG A 68 6.82 7.29 3.62
C ARG A 68 5.51 6.53 3.79
N THR A 69 5.21 5.59 2.91
CA THR A 69 3.94 4.84 2.91
C THR A 69 4.02 3.51 3.64
N HIS A 70 5.23 2.96 3.80
CA HIS A 70 5.48 1.67 4.42
C HIS A 70 6.19 1.76 5.77
N LYS A 71 6.33 2.96 6.33
CA LYS A 71 6.67 3.20 7.74
C LYS A 71 5.50 3.73 8.54
N ARG A 72 5.42 3.33 9.81
CA ARG A 72 4.43 3.81 10.77
C ARG A 72 4.83 5.19 11.26
N LYS A 73 4.00 6.21 11.04
CA LYS A 73 4.29 7.60 11.46
C LYS A 73 4.66 7.79 12.93
N GLN A 74 4.20 6.92 13.83
CA GLN A 74 4.40 7.05 15.27
C GLN A 74 5.72 6.45 15.74
N THR A 75 6.15 5.34 15.13
CA THR A 75 7.30 4.56 15.59
C THR A 75 8.45 4.53 14.59
N ASP A 76 8.21 5.03 13.37
CA ASP A 76 9.09 4.94 12.20
C ASP A 76 9.44 3.50 11.77
N ASP A 77 8.78 2.51 12.36
CA ASP A 77 8.98 1.10 12.01
C ASP A 77 8.27 0.75 10.70
N TYR A 78 8.86 -0.18 9.96
CA TYR A 78 8.21 -0.74 8.78
C TYR A 78 6.90 -1.45 9.13
N VAL A 79 5.92 -1.30 8.24
CA VAL A 79 4.59 -1.91 8.40
C VAL A 79 4.66 -3.44 8.36
N ASN A 80 5.63 -4.00 7.63
CA ASN A 80 5.91 -5.42 7.54
C ASN A 80 7.39 -5.67 7.16
N GLU A 81 7.81 -6.94 7.29
CA GLU A 81 9.17 -7.38 6.99
C GLU A 81 9.55 -7.22 5.51
N SER A 82 8.59 -7.41 4.61
CA SER A 82 8.82 -7.26 3.18
C SER A 82 9.17 -5.83 2.79
N ALA A 83 8.47 -4.84 3.35
CA ALA A 83 8.76 -3.42 3.12
C ALA A 83 10.17 -3.06 3.61
N ARG A 84 10.55 -3.56 4.79
CA ARG A 84 11.91 -3.42 5.32
C ARG A 84 12.94 -4.00 4.35
N THR A 85 12.76 -5.26 3.97
CA THR A 85 13.70 -5.96 3.09
C THR A 85 13.85 -5.24 1.73
N ILE A 86 12.75 -4.77 1.14
CA ILE A 86 12.77 -4.05 -0.15
C ILE A 86 13.56 -2.74 -0.02
N THR A 87 13.24 -1.95 1.00
CA THR A 87 13.87 -0.63 1.25
C THR A 87 15.37 -0.80 1.53
N GLU A 88 15.73 -1.67 2.47
CA GLU A 88 17.14 -1.94 2.81
C GLU A 88 17.94 -2.50 1.62
N THR A 89 17.32 -3.38 0.82
CA THR A 89 17.98 -3.91 -0.38
C THR A 89 18.20 -2.83 -1.43
N TYR A 90 17.22 -1.94 -1.60
CA TYR A 90 17.35 -0.81 -2.50
C TYR A 90 18.46 0.15 -2.04
N ASP A 91 18.45 0.55 -0.77
CA ASP A 91 19.47 1.43 -0.18
C ASP A 91 20.87 0.86 -0.36
N ARG A 92 21.05 -0.43 -0.06
CA ARG A 92 22.33 -1.13 -0.26
C ARG A 92 22.73 -1.12 -1.73
N THR A 93 21.80 -1.43 -2.63
CA THR A 93 22.09 -1.45 -4.08
C THR A 93 22.43 -0.06 -4.60
N MET A 94 21.78 0.99 -4.10
CA MET A 94 22.08 2.37 -4.48
C MET A 94 23.45 2.81 -3.95
N ALA A 95 23.80 2.46 -2.71
CA ALA A 95 25.12 2.73 -2.14
C ALA A 95 26.23 2.03 -2.94
N ASP A 96 26.00 0.79 -3.38
CA ASP A 96 26.95 0.02 -4.19
C ASP A 96 27.10 0.56 -5.62
N ARG A 97 26.01 1.09 -6.20
CA ARG A 97 25.94 1.53 -7.61
C ARG A 97 26.35 2.99 -7.81
N TYR A 98 26.09 3.84 -6.82
CA TYR A 98 26.24 5.28 -6.92
C TYR A 98 27.09 5.78 -5.76
N VAL A 99 28.40 5.91 -6.02
CA VAL A 99 29.27 6.77 -5.22
C VAL A 99 28.78 8.22 -5.43
N GLU A 100 28.82 9.03 -4.36
CA GLU A 100 28.28 10.40 -4.27
C GLU A 100 28.16 11.16 -5.61
N GLY A 101 26.93 11.58 -5.96
CA GLY A 101 26.69 12.56 -7.03
C GLY A 101 25.98 12.08 -8.29
N THR A 102 25.50 10.84 -8.35
CA THR A 102 24.75 10.36 -9.53
C THR A 102 23.24 10.36 -9.29
N PRO A 103 22.44 11.11 -10.06
CA PRO A 103 20.98 11.15 -9.90
C PRO A 103 20.34 9.80 -10.23
N GLN A 104 19.34 9.40 -9.44
CA GLN A 104 18.56 8.20 -9.73
C GLN A 104 17.74 8.39 -11.02
N PRO A 105 17.68 7.39 -11.91
CA PRO A 105 16.89 7.48 -13.13
C PRO A 105 15.40 7.54 -12.79
N ASN A 106 14.69 8.48 -13.40
CA ASN A 106 13.22 8.56 -13.32
C ASN A 106 12.62 7.35 -14.06
N LEU A 107 11.91 6.48 -13.34
CA LEU A 107 11.35 5.24 -13.89
C LEU A 107 10.12 5.47 -14.78
N ASP A 108 9.45 6.63 -14.67
CA ASP A 108 8.32 7.01 -15.52
C ASP A 108 8.37 8.50 -15.90
N PRO A 109 8.90 8.85 -17.09
CA PRO A 109 8.93 10.24 -17.55
C PRO A 109 7.59 10.76 -18.10
N GLU A 110 6.55 9.93 -18.26
CA GLU A 110 5.29 10.29 -18.94
C GLU A 110 4.00 9.95 -18.17
N ALA A 111 3.91 10.33 -16.89
CA ALA A 111 2.67 10.22 -16.09
C ALA A 111 2.00 11.57 -15.82
#